data_AF-A0A6N7XE94-F1
#
_entry.id   AF-A0A6N7XE94-F1
#
_cell.length_a   1.000
_cell.length_b   1.000
_cell.length_c   1.000
_cell.angle_alpha   90.00
_cell.angle_beta   90.00
_cell.angle_gamma   90.00
#
_symmetry.space_group_name_H-M   'P 1'
#
loop_
_entity.id
_entity.type
_entity.pdbx_description
1 polymer ?
#
loop_
_entity_poly.entity_id
_entity_poly.type
_entity_poly.pdbx_seq_one_letter_code
_entity_poly.pdbx_strand_id
1 'polypeptide(L)'
;MDNLSAYKGINQFGRAYAIMLENDIHGKNSVDRVIFENMIRLCDDTKEYLYGDYTKKEIEYILGSRADLESLVYKLISEVTSVEDKIIKIVSFCSRLYEIIESDDLDDMIFGGTEEHIIKRGSNWCTDISRVACILYQLIGLPSRIIQLFNIHYAYSGHTSDIDFNQFSGIAISNYYINDHINYDYSVSGINQYYKGILEMSDKGWPGGIRWLYGEDGE
;
A
#
# COMPACT_ATOMS: atom_id res chain seq x y z
N MET A 1 -8.64 21.21 -14.24
CA MET A 1 -9.18 19.85 -14.24
C MET A 1 -10.50 19.92 -13.50
N ASP A 2 -11.61 19.77 -14.21
CA ASP A 2 -12.89 20.28 -13.72
C ASP A 2 -13.72 19.23 -12.94
N ASN A 3 -13.28 17.96 -12.91
CA ASN A 3 -13.94 16.91 -12.14
C ASN A 3 -12.98 15.78 -11.72
N LEU A 4 -12.12 16.04 -10.71
CA LEU A 4 -11.25 15.00 -10.13
C LEU A 4 -12.04 13.87 -9.45
N SER A 5 -13.25 14.15 -8.97
CA SER A 5 -14.11 13.14 -8.31
C SER A 5 -14.43 11.95 -9.19
N ALA A 6 -14.46 12.12 -10.52
CA ALA A 6 -14.64 11.01 -11.45
C ALA A 6 -13.48 9.99 -11.41
N TYR A 7 -12.28 10.42 -10.98
CA TYR A 7 -11.05 9.64 -11.01
C TYR A 7 -10.52 9.23 -9.62
N LYS A 8 -11.24 9.57 -8.55
CA LYS A 8 -10.80 9.41 -7.17
C LYS A 8 -11.55 8.31 -6.41
N GLY A 9 -10.84 7.60 -5.53
CA GLY A 9 -11.39 6.67 -4.54
C GLY A 9 -11.54 5.23 -5.01
N ILE A 10 -12.29 4.43 -4.26
CA ILE A 10 -12.37 2.97 -4.43
C ILE A 10 -13.15 2.49 -5.65
N ASN A 11 -13.98 3.36 -6.24
CA ASN A 11 -14.88 3.01 -7.35
C ASN A 11 -14.20 3.02 -8.73
N GLN A 12 -12.90 3.30 -8.78
CA GLN A 12 -12.20 3.67 -10.02
C GLN A 12 -11.92 2.49 -10.97
N PHE A 13 -12.04 1.27 -10.47
CA PHE A 13 -11.71 0.04 -11.19
C PHE A 13 -12.92 -0.89 -11.35
N GLY A 14 -14.13 -0.31 -11.35
CA GLY A 14 -15.38 -1.02 -11.55
C GLY A 14 -16.02 -1.54 -10.27
N ARG A 15 -17.27 -2.00 -10.38
CA ARG A 15 -18.11 -2.45 -9.26
C ARG A 15 -17.44 -3.53 -8.42
N ALA A 16 -16.77 -4.48 -9.07
CA ALA A 16 -16.21 -5.61 -8.35
C ALA A 16 -15.06 -5.21 -7.41
N TYR A 17 -14.15 -4.35 -7.89
CA TYR A 17 -13.11 -3.76 -7.05
C TYR A 17 -13.66 -2.79 -6.01
N ALA A 18 -14.73 -2.06 -6.34
CA ALA A 18 -15.41 -1.21 -5.36
C ALA A 18 -15.88 -2.03 -4.15
N ILE A 19 -16.60 -3.14 -4.39
CA ILE A 19 -17.10 -4.03 -3.32
C ILE A 19 -15.93 -4.63 -2.54
N MET A 20 -14.87 -5.07 -3.21
CA MET A 20 -13.68 -5.62 -2.55
C MET A 20 -13.03 -4.60 -1.62
N LEU A 21 -12.79 -3.39 -2.12
CA LEU A 21 -12.17 -2.33 -1.34
C LEU A 21 -13.12 -1.80 -0.25
N GLU A 22 -14.44 -1.77 -0.45
CA GLU A 22 -15.43 -1.49 0.61
C GLU A 22 -15.33 -2.47 1.78
N ASN A 23 -14.96 -3.72 1.50
CA ASN A 23 -14.73 -4.78 2.48
C ASN A 23 -13.24 -4.92 2.87
N ASP A 24 -12.41 -3.90 2.64
CA ASP A 24 -11.00 -3.89 3.03
C ASP A 24 -10.80 -4.27 4.51
N ILE A 25 -9.66 -4.91 4.79
CA ILE A 25 -9.31 -5.41 6.13
C ILE A 25 -9.06 -4.31 7.14
N HIS A 26 -8.68 -3.11 6.70
CA HIS A 26 -8.32 -2.03 7.61
C HIS A 26 -9.56 -1.26 8.10
N GLY A 27 -9.44 -0.66 9.29
CA GLY A 27 -10.50 0.16 9.87
C GLY A 27 -10.94 1.32 8.96
N LYS A 28 -12.23 1.70 9.04
CA LYS A 28 -12.85 2.70 8.13
C LYS A 28 -12.16 4.08 8.09
N ASN A 29 -11.42 4.45 9.12
CA ASN A 29 -10.70 5.72 9.19
C ASN A 29 -9.19 5.54 9.21
N SER A 30 -8.71 4.30 9.10
CA SER A 30 -7.28 4.02 9.15
C SER A 30 -6.54 4.70 8.00
N VAL A 31 -5.25 4.93 8.20
CA VAL A 31 -4.36 5.45 7.18
C VAL A 31 -4.43 4.66 5.86
N ASP A 32 -4.53 3.33 5.93
CA ASP A 32 -4.62 2.46 4.75
C ASP A 32 -5.94 2.67 4.00
N ARG A 33 -7.04 2.84 4.74
CA ARG A 33 -8.34 3.16 4.16
C ARG A 33 -8.32 4.53 3.50
N VAL A 34 -7.74 5.53 4.16
CA VAL A 34 -7.55 6.88 3.63
C VAL A 34 -6.69 6.87 2.36
N ILE A 35 -5.65 6.02 2.30
CA ILE A 35 -4.83 5.82 1.10
C ILE A 35 -5.68 5.34 -0.06
N PHE A 36 -6.54 4.34 0.13
CA PHE A 36 -7.43 3.84 -0.93
C PHE A 36 -8.52 4.86 -1.32
N GLU A 37 -9.14 5.53 -0.35
CA GLU A 37 -10.18 6.52 -0.63
C GLU A 37 -9.65 7.79 -1.31
N ASN A 38 -8.36 8.08 -1.13
CA ASN A 38 -7.70 9.21 -1.79
C ASN A 38 -6.92 8.84 -3.04
N MET A 39 -6.91 7.57 -3.45
CA MET A 39 -6.21 7.17 -4.67
C MET A 39 -6.84 7.84 -5.88
N ILE A 40 -6.00 8.28 -6.82
CA ILE A 40 -6.45 8.86 -8.08
C ILE A 40 -5.96 7.96 -9.19
N ARG A 41 -6.86 7.53 -10.06
CA ARG A 41 -6.55 6.71 -11.23
C ARG A 41 -5.59 7.46 -12.14
N LEU A 42 -4.44 6.86 -12.44
CA LEU A 42 -3.50 7.36 -13.43
C LEU A 42 -4.02 7.05 -14.84
N CYS A 43 -4.33 8.09 -15.61
CA CYS A 43 -4.75 8.03 -17.02
C CYS A 43 -4.40 9.35 -17.72
N ASP A 44 -4.72 9.47 -19.01
CA ASP A 44 -4.40 10.66 -19.79
C ASP A 44 -5.02 11.94 -19.21
N ASP A 45 -6.19 11.85 -18.56
CA ASP A 45 -6.88 12.98 -17.96
C ASP A 45 -6.28 13.45 -16.62
N THR A 46 -5.56 12.57 -15.93
CA THR A 46 -5.06 12.81 -14.56
C THR A 46 -3.54 12.92 -14.48
N LYS A 47 -2.80 12.47 -15.51
CA LYS A 47 -1.33 12.43 -15.48
C LYS A 47 -0.72 13.81 -15.20
N GLU A 48 -1.16 14.86 -15.90
CA GLU A 48 -0.58 16.20 -15.73
C GLU A 48 -0.82 16.75 -14.33
N TYR A 49 -2.02 16.49 -13.78
CA TYR A 49 -2.36 16.86 -12.41
C TYR A 49 -1.48 16.09 -11.40
N LEU A 50 -1.40 14.76 -11.54
CA LEU A 50 -0.65 13.86 -10.65
C LEU A 50 0.87 14.10 -10.64
N TYR A 51 1.43 14.58 -11.74
CA TYR A 51 2.87 14.88 -11.86
C TYR A 51 3.19 16.39 -11.80
N GLY A 52 2.15 17.22 -11.65
CA GLY A 52 2.25 18.65 -11.36
C GLY A 52 2.35 18.95 -9.87
N ASP A 53 1.69 20.01 -9.42
CA ASP A 53 1.78 20.52 -8.04
C ASP A 53 0.97 19.71 -7.02
N TYR A 54 0.13 18.77 -7.47
CA TYR A 54 -0.63 17.90 -6.57
C TYR A 54 0.27 17.04 -5.68
N THR A 55 1.39 16.55 -6.23
CA THR A 55 2.36 15.76 -5.47
C THR A 55 3.50 16.67 -5.03
N LYS A 56 3.59 16.90 -3.72
CA LYS A 56 4.73 17.58 -3.12
C LYS A 56 6.02 16.84 -3.45
N LYS A 57 7.02 17.58 -3.95
CA LYS A 57 8.37 17.07 -4.26
C LYS A 57 9.35 17.33 -3.12
N GLU A 58 8.99 18.17 -2.16
CA GLU A 58 9.79 18.47 -0.99
C GLU A 58 9.28 17.66 0.21
N ILE A 59 10.20 17.16 1.02
CA ILE A 59 9.90 16.42 2.23
C ILE A 59 10.04 17.36 3.42
N GLU A 60 8.91 17.82 3.95
CA GLU A 60 8.82 18.72 5.11
C GLU A 60 8.99 17.97 6.46
N TYR A 61 9.89 16.97 6.51
CA TYR A 61 10.06 16.10 7.69
C TYR A 61 10.90 16.76 8.77
N ILE A 62 10.44 16.64 10.01
CA ILE A 62 11.13 17.17 11.18
C ILE A 62 11.97 16.04 11.79
N LEU A 63 13.29 16.17 11.70
CA LEU A 63 14.24 15.25 12.33
C LEU A 63 13.97 15.13 13.84
N GLY A 64 14.03 13.92 14.36
CA GLY A 64 13.74 13.56 15.75
C GLY A 64 12.27 13.18 16.00
N SER A 65 11.36 13.39 15.05
CA SER A 65 9.93 13.07 15.26
C SER A 65 9.59 11.58 15.16
N ARG A 66 10.46 10.77 14.55
CA ARG A 66 10.34 9.29 14.42
C ARG A 66 11.70 8.63 14.70
N ALA A 67 12.22 8.80 15.91
CA ALA A 67 13.58 8.40 16.30
C ALA A 67 13.92 6.93 16.02
N ASP A 68 12.96 6.01 16.18
CA ASP A 68 13.17 4.58 15.92
C ASP A 68 13.41 4.30 14.43
N LEU A 69 12.62 4.93 13.55
CA LEU A 69 12.82 4.82 12.10
C LEU A 69 14.11 5.49 11.65
N GLU A 70 14.45 6.65 12.23
CA GLU A 70 15.71 7.34 11.94
C GLU A 70 16.92 6.46 12.32
N SER A 71 16.87 5.81 13.48
CA SER A 71 17.92 4.89 13.93
C SER A 71 18.03 3.68 12.99
N LEU A 72 16.89 3.13 12.58
CA LEU A 72 16.86 2.02 11.62
C LEU A 72 17.49 2.43 10.28
N VAL A 73 17.04 3.54 9.69
CA VAL A 73 17.56 4.04 8.42
C VAL A 73 19.07 4.26 8.52
N TYR A 74 19.54 4.94 9.58
CA TYR A 74 20.96 5.14 9.79
C TYR A 74 21.74 3.83 9.77
N LYS A 75 21.28 2.79 10.48
CA LYS A 75 21.92 1.46 10.49
C LYS A 75 21.89 0.78 9.12
N LEU A 76 20.81 0.91 8.36
CA LEU A 76 20.66 0.28 7.05
C LEU A 76 21.62 0.86 6.02
N ILE A 77 21.89 2.17 6.09
CA ILE A 77 22.57 2.89 5.02
C ILE A 77 23.91 3.55 5.41
N SER A 78 24.36 3.48 6.66
CA SER A 78 25.60 4.15 7.10
C SER A 78 26.86 3.74 6.35
N GLU A 79 26.87 2.53 5.77
CA GLU A 79 28.00 1.96 5.04
C GLU A 79 27.97 2.25 3.53
N VAL A 80 26.90 2.88 3.03
CA VAL A 80 26.70 3.16 1.60
C VAL A 80 26.50 4.65 1.35
N THR A 81 27.01 5.14 0.22
CA THR A 81 26.99 6.58 -0.09
C THR A 81 26.07 6.91 -1.27
N SER A 82 26.01 6.04 -2.28
CA SER A 82 25.19 6.27 -3.47
C SER A 82 23.69 6.17 -3.16
N VAL A 83 22.87 6.91 -3.90
CA VAL A 83 21.41 6.85 -3.76
C VAL A 83 20.88 5.47 -4.16
N GLU A 84 21.43 4.88 -5.21
CA GLU A 84 21.05 3.55 -5.69
C GLU A 84 21.29 2.47 -4.64
N ASP A 85 22.47 2.47 -4.00
CA ASP A 85 22.77 1.50 -2.94
C ASP A 85 21.85 1.67 -1.73
N LYS A 86 21.50 2.91 -1.37
CA LYS A 86 20.54 3.20 -0.29
C LYS A 86 19.16 2.62 -0.62
N ILE A 87 18.70 2.80 -1.86
CA ILE A 87 17.44 2.23 -2.33
C ILE A 87 17.50 0.70 -2.24
N ILE A 88 18.56 0.07 -2.73
CA ILE A 88 18.75 -1.38 -2.69
C ILE A 88 18.72 -1.89 -1.25
N LYS A 89 19.39 -1.21 -0.30
CA LYS A 89 19.38 -1.58 1.11
C LYS A 89 17.98 -1.50 1.73
N ILE A 90 17.22 -0.44 1.43
CA ILE A 90 15.84 -0.28 1.91
C ILE A 90 14.92 -1.35 1.31
N VAL A 91 14.97 -1.59 0.00
CA VAL A 91 14.18 -2.63 -0.66
C VAL A 91 14.50 -4.01 -0.07
N SER A 92 15.78 -4.33 0.06
CA SER A 92 16.23 -5.62 0.62
C SER A 92 15.80 -5.81 2.08
N PHE A 93 15.72 -4.74 2.85
CA PHE A 93 15.18 -4.78 4.20
C PHE A 93 13.67 -5.06 4.18
N CYS A 94 12.92 -4.29 3.39
CA CYS A 94 11.46 -4.42 3.30
C CYS A 94 11.04 -5.80 2.76
N SER A 95 11.77 -6.34 1.77
CA SER A 95 11.49 -7.65 1.19
C SER A 95 11.71 -8.82 2.17
N ARG A 96 12.35 -8.58 3.32
CA ARG A 96 12.62 -9.58 4.35
C ARG A 96 11.73 -9.43 5.59
N LEU A 97 10.77 -8.49 5.58
CA LEU A 97 9.82 -8.31 6.69
C LEU A 97 8.97 -9.56 6.93
N TYR A 98 8.80 -10.43 5.94
CA TYR A 98 8.10 -11.71 6.13
C TYR A 98 8.87 -12.70 7.02
N GLU A 99 10.20 -12.58 7.13
CA GLU A 99 11.04 -13.55 7.85
C GLU A 99 10.84 -13.50 9.37
N ILE A 100 10.22 -12.44 9.89
CA ILE A 100 10.03 -12.19 11.32
C ILE A 100 8.56 -12.30 11.76
N ILE A 101 7.67 -12.72 10.86
CA ILE A 101 6.27 -12.98 11.20
C ILE A 101 6.22 -14.16 12.18
N GLU A 102 5.50 -14.00 13.29
CA GLU A 102 5.42 -15.02 14.35
C GLU A 102 4.44 -16.17 14.03
N SER A 103 3.38 -15.89 13.27
CA SER A 103 2.33 -16.84 12.92
C SER A 103 1.84 -16.64 11.48
N ASP A 104 1.67 -17.74 10.76
CA ASP A 104 1.01 -17.79 9.45
C ASP A 104 -0.49 -18.14 9.57
N ASP A 105 -1.03 -18.25 10.79
CA ASP A 105 -2.47 -18.49 10.99
C ASP A 105 -3.26 -17.22 10.63
N LEU A 106 -4.30 -17.39 9.81
CA LEU A 106 -5.20 -16.31 9.40
C LEU A 106 -5.83 -15.59 10.61
N ASP A 107 -6.15 -16.33 11.68
CA ASP A 107 -6.79 -15.77 12.88
C ASP A 107 -5.82 -14.93 13.73
N ASP A 108 -4.50 -15.09 13.54
CA ASP A 108 -3.45 -14.32 14.20
C ASP A 108 -2.98 -13.11 13.37
N MET A 109 -3.41 -12.99 12.11
CA MET A 109 -2.97 -11.91 11.22
C MET A 109 -3.43 -10.54 11.72
N ILE A 110 -2.49 -9.59 11.75
CA ILE A 110 -2.72 -8.19 12.12
C ILE A 110 -2.31 -7.29 10.96
N PHE A 111 -3.16 -6.32 10.63
CA PHE A 111 -2.95 -5.35 9.56
C PHE A 111 -3.00 -3.92 10.07
N GLY A 112 -2.33 -3.01 9.37
CA GLY A 112 -2.19 -1.61 9.79
C GLY A 112 -1.15 -1.44 10.92
N GLY A 113 -1.34 -0.40 11.73
CA GLY A 113 -0.35 0.08 12.69
C GLY A 113 0.57 1.16 12.10
N THR A 114 1.43 1.73 12.96
CA THR A 114 2.52 2.61 12.49
C THR A 114 3.57 1.80 11.74
N GLU A 115 4.44 2.47 10.98
CA GLU A 115 5.54 1.78 10.30
C GLU A 115 6.48 1.06 11.28
N GLU A 116 6.74 1.62 12.47
CA GLU A 116 7.51 0.94 13.52
C GLU A 116 6.81 -0.32 14.00
N HIS A 117 5.47 -0.27 14.15
CA HIS A 117 4.69 -1.44 14.52
C HIS A 117 4.88 -2.51 13.45
N ILE A 118 4.66 -2.18 12.16
CA ILE A 118 4.82 -3.08 11.02
C ILE A 118 6.22 -3.71 11.00
N ILE A 119 7.27 -2.88 11.13
CA ILE A 119 8.66 -3.33 11.17
C ILE A 119 8.90 -4.31 12.32
N LYS A 120 8.30 -4.06 13.49
CA LYS A 120 8.49 -4.90 14.67
C LYS A 120 7.78 -6.25 14.54
N ARG A 121 6.57 -6.28 13.98
CA ARG A 121 5.76 -7.51 13.84
C ARG A 121 6.06 -8.32 12.59
N GLY A 122 6.71 -7.72 11.59
CA GLY A 122 6.81 -8.30 10.26
C GLY A 122 5.52 -8.19 9.45
N SER A 123 5.64 -8.29 8.13
CA SER A 123 4.47 -8.34 7.24
C SER A 123 4.84 -8.95 5.91
N ASN A 124 3.90 -9.73 5.36
CA ASN A 124 3.90 -10.21 3.98
C ASN A 124 2.81 -9.48 3.15
N TRP A 125 2.16 -8.47 3.74
CA TRP A 125 1.08 -7.74 3.10
C TRP A 125 1.61 -6.54 2.31
N CYS A 126 1.21 -6.42 1.05
CA CYS A 126 1.81 -5.45 0.14
C CYS A 126 1.62 -3.99 0.57
N THR A 127 0.49 -3.63 1.18
CA THR A 127 0.24 -2.24 1.64
C THR A 127 1.14 -1.88 2.81
N ASP A 128 1.34 -2.79 3.77
CA ASP A 128 2.26 -2.61 4.90
C ASP A 128 3.70 -2.40 4.41
N ILE A 129 4.19 -3.31 3.57
CA ILE A 129 5.55 -3.28 3.01
C ILE A 129 5.77 -1.97 2.24
N SER A 130 4.79 -1.59 1.41
CA SER A 130 4.86 -0.36 0.61
C SER A 130 4.87 0.90 1.48
N ARG A 131 4.08 0.94 2.56
CA ARG A 131 4.07 2.07 3.51
C ARG A 131 5.41 2.20 4.21
N VAL A 132 5.99 1.10 4.68
CA VAL A 132 7.33 1.09 5.28
C VAL A 132 8.36 1.61 4.27
N ALA A 133 8.43 1.04 3.07
CA ALA A 133 9.38 1.47 2.04
C ALA A 133 9.22 2.96 1.71
N CYS A 134 7.98 3.43 1.54
CA CYS A 134 7.64 4.82 1.26
C CYS A 134 8.25 5.77 2.32
N ILE A 135 8.03 5.49 3.60
CA ILE A 135 8.52 6.33 4.70
C ILE A 135 10.05 6.26 4.84
N LEU A 136 10.66 5.08 4.66
CA LEU A 136 12.12 4.94 4.68
C LEU A 136 12.80 5.73 3.55
N TYR A 137 12.19 5.81 2.36
CA TYR A 137 12.68 6.68 1.29
C TYR A 137 12.60 8.17 1.66
N GLN A 138 11.50 8.60 2.28
CA GLN A 138 11.35 10.00 2.70
C GLN A 138 12.37 10.37 3.78
N LEU A 139 12.72 9.44 4.67
CA LEU A 139 13.76 9.66 5.70
C LEU A 139 15.17 9.87 5.11
N ILE A 140 15.45 9.33 3.92
CA ILE A 140 16.74 9.56 3.23
C ILE A 140 16.67 10.73 2.24
N GLY A 141 15.59 11.52 2.26
CA GLY A 141 15.41 12.69 1.41
C GLY A 141 14.92 12.38 -0.01
N LEU A 142 14.38 11.18 -0.25
CA LEU A 142 13.80 10.80 -1.54
C LEU A 142 12.27 10.91 -1.51
N PRO A 143 11.65 11.80 -2.31
CA PRO A 143 10.21 11.89 -2.41
C PRO A 143 9.64 10.56 -2.92
N SER A 144 8.66 10.02 -2.21
CA SER A 144 8.04 8.74 -2.53
C SER A 144 6.53 8.83 -2.28
N ARG A 145 5.78 7.93 -2.91
CA ARG A 145 4.33 7.83 -2.81
C ARG A 145 3.88 6.40 -3.10
N ILE A 146 2.63 6.09 -2.77
CA ILE A 146 2.07 4.75 -2.97
C ILE A 146 1.44 4.66 -4.36
N ILE A 147 1.75 3.55 -5.05
CA ILE A 147 1.13 3.17 -6.32
C ILE A 147 0.36 1.87 -6.09
N GLN A 148 -0.93 1.89 -6.40
CA GLN A 148 -1.77 0.68 -6.41
C GLN A 148 -1.96 0.21 -7.85
N LEU A 149 -1.76 -1.09 -8.05
CA LEU A 149 -1.89 -1.76 -9.33
C LEU A 149 -3.09 -2.71 -9.27
N PHE A 150 -3.92 -2.66 -10.29
CA PHE A 150 -5.15 -3.47 -10.39
C PHE A 150 -5.18 -4.17 -11.74
N ASN A 151 -5.47 -5.47 -11.73
CA ASN A 151 -5.77 -6.19 -12.96
C ASN A 151 -7.28 -6.26 -13.13
N ILE A 152 -7.83 -5.34 -13.93
CA ILE A 152 -9.29 -5.22 -14.08
C ILE A 152 -9.94 -6.40 -14.83
N HIS A 153 -9.16 -7.39 -15.25
CA HIS A 153 -9.64 -8.59 -15.94
C HIS A 153 -9.67 -9.84 -15.04
N TYR A 154 -9.07 -9.79 -13.85
CA TYR A 154 -8.98 -10.94 -12.95
C TYR A 154 -9.36 -10.55 -11.53
N ALA A 155 -10.21 -11.37 -10.88
CA ALA A 155 -10.63 -11.11 -9.51
C ALA A 155 -9.45 -11.15 -8.52
N TYR A 156 -9.52 -10.30 -7.49
CA TYR A 156 -8.56 -10.25 -6.37
C TYR A 156 -7.09 -10.07 -6.78
N SER A 157 -6.84 -9.59 -8.00
CA SER A 157 -5.50 -9.34 -8.52
C SER A 157 -5.18 -7.86 -8.35
N GLY A 158 -4.83 -7.49 -7.11
CA GLY A 158 -4.36 -6.16 -6.75
C GLY A 158 -2.98 -6.26 -6.12
N HIS A 159 -2.11 -5.27 -6.37
CA HIS A 159 -0.78 -5.22 -5.78
C HIS A 159 -0.36 -3.80 -5.42
N THR A 160 0.57 -3.69 -4.48
CA THR A 160 1.18 -2.42 -4.08
C THR A 160 2.70 -2.63 -4.07
N SER A 161 3.42 -1.91 -4.94
CA SER A 161 4.86 -2.03 -5.28
C SER A 161 5.29 -3.24 -6.14
N ASP A 162 6.45 -3.09 -6.80
CA ASP A 162 7.05 -3.84 -7.94
C ASP A 162 6.18 -4.06 -9.20
N ILE A 163 6.67 -3.56 -10.33
CA ILE A 163 5.86 -3.30 -11.52
C ILE A 163 6.13 -4.34 -12.61
N ASP A 164 5.23 -5.32 -12.77
CA ASP A 164 5.03 -5.97 -14.07
C ASP A 164 3.88 -5.26 -14.80
N PHE A 165 4.22 -4.30 -15.67
CA PHE A 165 3.25 -3.56 -16.47
C PHE A 165 2.43 -4.46 -17.40
N ASN A 166 2.85 -5.71 -17.66
CA ASN A 166 2.07 -6.64 -18.48
C ASN A 166 0.96 -7.34 -17.68
N GLN A 167 1.00 -7.29 -16.35
CA GLN A 167 0.02 -7.95 -15.49
C GLN A 167 -1.10 -7.04 -15.00
N PHE A 168 -0.92 -5.71 -15.02
CA PHE A 168 -1.89 -4.77 -14.45
C PHE A 168 -2.36 -3.75 -15.50
N SER A 169 -3.68 -3.58 -15.59
CA SER A 169 -4.34 -2.69 -16.57
C SER A 169 -4.97 -1.46 -15.91
N GLY A 170 -4.98 -1.38 -14.58
CA GLY A 170 -5.38 -0.22 -13.79
C GLY A 170 -4.25 0.23 -12.84
N ILE A 171 -4.02 1.54 -12.76
CA ILE A 171 -3.02 2.14 -11.87
C ILE A 171 -3.68 3.30 -11.13
N ALA A 172 -3.48 3.39 -9.81
CA ALA A 172 -3.82 4.54 -9.01
C ALA A 172 -2.63 5.03 -8.18
N ILE A 173 -2.67 6.32 -7.82
CA ILE A 173 -1.64 6.99 -7.03
C ILE A 173 -2.27 7.60 -5.80
N SER A 174 -1.67 7.34 -4.64
CA SER A 174 -1.98 8.00 -3.38
C SER A 174 -0.73 8.67 -2.82
N ASN A 175 -0.84 9.96 -2.52
CA ASN A 175 0.20 10.64 -1.75
C ASN A 175 0.16 10.14 -0.30
N TYR A 176 1.33 9.81 0.24
CA TYR A 176 1.50 9.37 1.62
C TYR A 176 2.76 10.02 2.16
N TYR A 177 2.64 10.85 3.21
CA TYR A 177 3.73 11.71 3.66
C TYR A 177 4.10 11.44 5.10
N ILE A 178 5.39 11.30 5.38
CA ILE A 178 5.92 11.10 6.74
C ILE A 178 5.55 12.24 7.70
N ASN A 179 5.41 13.46 7.18
CA ASN A 179 5.13 14.66 7.96
C ASN A 179 3.69 14.68 8.49
N ASP A 180 2.80 13.98 7.80
CA ASP A 180 1.37 13.91 8.13
C ASP A 180 1.08 12.82 9.18
N HIS A 181 2.10 12.14 9.73
CA HIS A 181 1.93 11.03 10.67
C HIS A 181 1.02 11.35 11.86
N ILE A 182 1.04 12.58 12.38
CA ILE A 182 0.17 13.00 13.49
C ILE A 182 -1.32 13.04 13.12
N ASN A 183 -1.64 13.11 11.83
CA ASN A 183 -2.99 13.21 11.30
C ASN A 183 -3.56 11.85 10.86
N TYR A 184 -2.75 10.80 10.92
CA TYR A 184 -3.15 9.46 10.50
C TYR A 184 -3.67 8.63 11.67
N ASP A 185 -4.74 7.88 11.44
CA ASP A 185 -5.21 6.84 12.34
C ASP A 185 -4.47 5.53 12.03
N TYR A 186 -3.65 5.08 12.97
CA TYR A 186 -2.85 3.87 12.85
C TYR A 186 -3.50 2.67 13.56
N SER A 187 -4.84 2.66 13.68
CA SER A 187 -5.58 1.52 14.19
C SER A 187 -5.16 0.22 13.50
N VAL A 188 -4.95 -0.83 14.29
CA VAL A 188 -4.71 -2.18 13.77
C VAL A 188 -6.03 -2.92 13.60
N SER A 189 -6.08 -3.89 12.70
CA SER A 189 -7.25 -4.74 12.47
C SER A 189 -6.84 -6.19 12.24
N GLY A 190 -7.66 -7.13 12.70
CA GLY A 190 -7.52 -8.54 12.34
C GLY A 190 -8.17 -8.84 10.99
N ILE A 191 -7.98 -10.05 10.46
CA ILE A 191 -8.63 -10.45 9.22
C ILE A 191 -10.16 -10.43 9.35
N ASN A 192 -10.85 -9.85 8.38
CA ASN A 192 -12.31 -9.89 8.32
C ASN A 192 -12.82 -11.14 7.57
N GLN A 193 -14.10 -11.47 7.70
CA GLN A 193 -14.67 -12.68 7.08
C GLN A 193 -14.60 -12.68 5.55
N TYR A 194 -14.63 -11.50 4.92
CA TYR A 194 -14.56 -11.36 3.47
C TYR A 194 -13.16 -11.73 2.96
N TYR A 195 -12.11 -11.15 3.55
CA TYR A 195 -10.73 -11.50 3.19
C TYR A 195 -10.31 -12.89 3.64
N LYS A 196 -10.85 -13.38 4.78
CA LYS A 196 -10.62 -14.77 5.21
C LYS A 196 -11.08 -15.76 4.14
N GLY A 197 -12.26 -15.57 3.55
CA GLY A 197 -12.72 -16.44 2.47
C GLY A 197 -11.89 -16.33 1.19
N ILE A 198 -11.38 -15.14 0.84
CA ILE A 198 -10.47 -14.97 -0.30
C ILE A 198 -9.17 -15.76 -0.08
N LEU A 199 -8.52 -15.60 1.08
CA LEU A 199 -7.26 -16.28 1.39
C LEU A 199 -7.43 -17.79 1.57
N GLU A 200 -8.52 -18.25 2.18
CA GLU A 200 -8.82 -19.68 2.27
C GLU A 200 -9.04 -20.35 0.90
N MET A 201 -9.41 -19.57 -0.11
CA MET A 201 -9.63 -20.05 -1.48
C MET A 201 -8.38 -19.91 -2.36
N SER A 202 -7.48 -18.95 -2.08
CA SER A 202 -6.24 -18.82 -2.84
C SER A 202 -5.39 -20.09 -2.78
N ASP A 203 -5.38 -20.76 -1.63
CA ASP A 203 -4.59 -21.99 -1.41
C ASP A 203 -5.22 -23.24 -2.03
N LYS A 204 -6.52 -23.20 -2.31
CA LYS A 204 -7.29 -24.35 -2.84
C LYS A 204 -7.43 -24.31 -4.36
N GLY A 205 -7.04 -23.21 -4.99
CA GLY A 205 -7.32 -22.92 -6.39
C GLY A 205 -8.78 -22.55 -6.62
N TRP A 206 -9.05 -21.78 -7.68
CA TRP A 206 -10.38 -21.21 -7.94
C TRP A 206 -11.26 -22.16 -8.77
N PRO A 207 -12.31 -22.79 -8.20
CA PRO A 207 -13.18 -23.69 -8.95
C PRO A 207 -14.01 -22.87 -9.94
N GLY A 208 -13.72 -23.00 -11.24
CA GLY A 208 -14.37 -22.20 -12.30
C GLY A 208 -13.52 -21.04 -12.85
N GLY A 209 -12.24 -20.94 -12.46
CA GLY A 209 -11.35 -19.84 -12.83
C GLY A 209 -11.39 -18.70 -11.81
N ILE A 210 -10.57 -17.66 -12.00
CA ILE A 210 -10.44 -16.49 -11.10
C ILE A 210 -11.70 -15.61 -11.18
N ARG A 211 -12.82 -16.11 -10.62
CA ARG A 211 -14.09 -15.40 -10.51
C ARG A 211 -14.24 -14.83 -9.11
N TRP A 212 -14.90 -13.68 -9.03
CA TRP A 212 -15.29 -13.00 -7.80
C TRP A 212 -16.14 -13.92 -6.90
N LEU A 213 -15.60 -14.29 -5.73
CA LEU A 213 -16.08 -15.30 -4.78
C LEU A 213 -17.46 -14.98 -4.21
N TYR A 214 -17.77 -13.70 -4.04
CA TYR A 214 -19.00 -13.20 -3.43
C TYR A 214 -19.96 -12.59 -4.47
N GLY A 215 -19.73 -12.83 -5.76
CA GLY A 215 -20.57 -12.32 -6.85
C GLY A 215 -20.40 -10.82 -7.09
N GLU A 216 -19.22 -10.27 -6.79
CA GLU A 216 -18.91 -8.86 -6.98
C GLU A 216 -19.01 -8.42 -8.45
N ASP A 217 -18.88 -9.38 -9.38
CA ASP A 217 -19.08 -9.24 -10.83
C ASP A 217 -20.54 -9.41 -11.31
N GLY A 218 -21.48 -9.72 -10.40
CA GLY A 218 -22.90 -9.82 -10.74
C GLY A 218 -23.51 -8.48 -11.18
N GLU A 219 -24.63 -8.51 -11.91
CA GLU A 219 -25.41 -7.30 -12.21
C GLU A 219 -26.04 -6.71 -10.94
#